data_AF-A0A183DBM2-F1
#
_entry.id   AF-A0A183DBM2-F1
#
_cell.length_a   1.000
_cell.length_b   1.000
_cell.length_c   1.000
_cell.angle_alpha   90.00
_cell.angle_beta   90.00
_cell.angle_gamma   90.00
#
_symmetry.space_group_name_H-M   'P 1'
#
loop_
_entity.id
_entity.type
_entity.pdbx_description
1 polymer ?
#
loop_
_entity_poly.entity_id
_entity_poly.type
_entity_poly.pdbx_seq_one_letter_code
_entity_poly.pdbx_strand_id
1 'polypeptide(L)'
;IRSEYGWQEYWQYQAEAIEALNAERKFTNKIDDCSGAKWYSLKYTVYTRDSSCSDCYDFCLPDYAIQRLHKYEDDMTIGIRRLNCFRLYVPEWAKYQPTADSHGGHWSYPKISSNTQRDSSGNWVSWNPGG
;
A
#
# COMPACT_ATOMS: atom_id res chain seq x y z
N ILE A 1 -20.61 -4.38 4.50
CA ILE A 1 -19.81 -5.61 4.40
C ILE A 1 -18.77 -5.57 5.52
N ARG A 2 -18.96 -6.36 6.59
CA ARG A 2 -17.99 -6.53 7.69
C ARG A 2 -17.62 -8.02 7.71
N SER A 3 -16.34 -8.35 7.55
CA SER A 3 -15.85 -9.72 7.74
C SER A 3 -15.75 -10.02 9.23
N GLU A 4 -16.36 -11.11 9.68
CA GLU A 4 -16.30 -11.57 11.08
C GLU A 4 -14.92 -12.17 11.44
N TYR A 5 -14.10 -12.52 10.44
CA TYR A 5 -12.83 -13.25 10.63
C TYR A 5 -11.59 -12.50 10.12
N GLY A 6 -11.72 -11.20 9.83
CA GLY A 6 -10.67 -10.44 9.16
C GLY A 6 -10.44 -10.93 7.71
N TRP A 7 -9.46 -10.36 7.02
CA TRP A 7 -9.09 -10.79 5.66
C TRP A 7 -7.79 -11.59 5.73
N GLN A 8 -7.73 -12.72 5.03
CA GLN A 8 -6.50 -13.51 4.95
C GLN A 8 -5.42 -12.73 4.20
N GLU A 9 -4.22 -12.67 4.76
CA GLU A 9 -3.05 -12.06 4.13
C GLU A 9 -2.29 -13.07 3.25
N TYR A 10 -1.89 -12.63 2.05
CA TYR A 10 -1.18 -13.41 1.05
C TYR A 10 0.16 -12.75 0.73
N TRP A 11 1.22 -13.25 1.37
CA TRP A 11 2.59 -12.74 1.29
C TRP A 11 3.40 -13.34 0.12
N GLN A 12 2.78 -13.41 -1.05
CA GLN A 12 3.33 -14.07 -2.25
C GLN A 12 3.64 -13.09 -3.38
N TYR A 13 3.94 -11.84 -3.02
CA TYR A 13 4.21 -10.80 -4.00
C TYR A 13 5.52 -10.07 -3.67
N GLN A 14 6.34 -9.88 -4.69
CA GLN A 14 7.51 -9.04 -4.64
C GLN A 14 7.27 -7.81 -5.52
N ALA A 15 7.48 -6.63 -4.93
CA ALA A 15 7.42 -5.37 -5.66
C ALA A 15 8.75 -5.12 -6.39
N GLU A 16 8.68 -4.91 -7.70
CA GLU A 16 9.83 -4.53 -8.52
C GLU A 16 9.55 -3.18 -9.18
N ALA A 17 10.50 -2.25 -9.10
CA ALA A 17 10.40 -0.97 -9.78
C ALA A 17 10.36 -1.18 -11.30
N ILE A 18 9.47 -0.47 -11.98
CA ILE A 18 9.36 -0.50 -13.44
C ILE A 18 9.38 0.91 -14.00
N GLU A 19 9.82 1.05 -15.26
CA GLU A 19 9.77 2.32 -15.97
C GLU A 19 8.32 2.77 -16.19
N ALA A 20 8.07 4.08 -16.02
CA ALA A 20 6.75 4.67 -16.21
C ALA A 20 6.16 4.37 -17.58
N LEU A 21 6.97 4.40 -18.65
CA LEU A 21 6.52 4.08 -20.01
C LEU A 21 5.98 2.64 -20.12
N ASN A 22 6.58 1.68 -19.42
CA ASN A 22 6.14 0.29 -19.42
C ASN A 22 4.85 0.11 -18.62
N ALA A 23 4.65 0.90 -17.57
CA ALA A 23 3.42 0.90 -16.79
C ALA A 23 2.26 1.57 -17.55
N GLU A 24 2.49 2.77 -18.10
CA GLU A 24 1.48 3.55 -18.83
C GLU A 24 0.91 2.78 -20.03
N ARG A 25 1.73 2.00 -20.73
CA ARG A 25 1.30 1.14 -21.85
C ARG A 25 0.31 0.04 -21.45
N LYS A 26 0.17 -0.28 -20.16
CA LYS A 26 -0.82 -1.26 -19.67
C LYS A 26 -2.22 -0.67 -19.51
N PHE A 27 -2.35 0.65 -19.53
CA PHE A 27 -3.62 1.34 -19.39
C PHE A 27 -4.09 1.88 -20.73
N THR A 28 -5.40 1.84 -20.96
CA THR A 28 -6.00 2.41 -22.18
C THR A 28 -5.86 3.93 -22.22
N ASN A 29 -5.97 4.58 -21.05
CA ASN A 29 -5.86 6.03 -20.89
C ASN A 29 -4.77 6.34 -19.87
N LYS A 30 -4.20 7.56 -19.96
CA LYS A 30 -3.34 8.08 -18.90
C LYS A 30 -4.14 8.28 -17.62
N ILE A 31 -3.49 8.05 -16.49
CA ILE A 31 -4.03 8.28 -15.15
C ILE A 31 -3.35 9.54 -14.63
N ASP A 32 -4.10 10.65 -14.58
CA ASP A 32 -3.54 11.97 -14.24
C ASP A 32 -2.89 12.00 -12.85
N ASP A 33 -3.49 11.28 -11.88
CA ASP A 33 -2.96 11.12 -10.52
C ASP A 33 -1.61 10.38 -10.47
N CYS A 34 -1.24 9.66 -11.54
CA CYS A 34 0.02 8.94 -11.63
C CYS A 34 1.11 9.73 -12.35
N SER A 35 0.88 11.00 -12.68
CA SER A 35 1.89 11.87 -13.29
C SER A 35 3.10 12.04 -12.34
N GLY A 36 4.28 11.62 -12.79
CA GLY A 36 5.51 11.64 -11.98
C GLY A 36 5.56 10.57 -10.87
N ALA A 37 4.60 9.64 -10.83
CA ALA A 37 4.59 8.58 -9.83
C ALA A 37 5.65 7.51 -10.10
N LYS A 38 6.13 6.89 -9.03
CA LYS A 38 6.96 5.67 -9.13
C LYS A 38 6.06 4.47 -9.37
N TRP A 39 6.42 3.65 -10.34
CA TRP A 39 5.67 2.46 -10.70
C TRP A 39 6.36 1.20 -10.18
N TYR A 40 5.57 0.31 -9.59
CA TYR A 40 6.02 -0.99 -9.12
C TYR A 40 5.12 -2.09 -9.68
N SER A 41 5.73 -3.15 -10.20
CA SER A 41 5.03 -4.37 -10.61
C SER A 41 5.07 -5.37 -9.47
N LEU A 42 3.92 -5.93 -9.10
CA LEU A 42 3.83 -7.03 -8.15
C LEU A 42 3.98 -8.35 -8.89
N LYS A 43 5.14 -9.00 -8.74
CA LYS A 43 5.38 -10.33 -9.29
C LYS A 43 5.02 -11.39 -8.26
N TYR A 44 4.29 -12.41 -8.70
CA TYR A 44 4.00 -13.56 -7.86
C TYR A 44 5.30 -14.30 -7.55
N THR A 45 5.49 -14.67 -6.28
CA THR A 45 6.63 -15.43 -5.80
C THR A 45 6.18 -16.52 -4.84
N VAL A 46 6.87 -17.66 -4.89
CA VAL A 46 6.65 -18.79 -3.98
C VAL A 46 7.38 -18.60 -2.65
N TYR A 47 8.37 -17.69 -2.61
CA TYR A 47 9.11 -17.35 -1.40
C TYR A 47 8.35 -16.28 -0.63
N THR A 48 7.83 -16.66 0.52
CA THR A 48 7.04 -15.76 1.37
C THR A 48 7.93 -15.27 2.52
N ARG A 49 8.04 -13.95 2.68
CA ARG A 49 8.50 -13.29 3.93
C ARG A 49 10.00 -13.34 4.27
N ASP A 50 10.81 -14.19 3.63
CA ASP A 50 12.23 -14.39 4.02
C ASP A 50 13.21 -13.34 3.47
N SER A 51 12.78 -12.39 2.64
CA SER A 51 13.62 -11.24 2.30
C SER A 51 13.66 -10.26 3.47
N SER A 52 14.61 -10.46 4.37
CA SER A 52 14.97 -9.52 5.43
C SER A 52 15.43 -8.19 4.82
N CYS A 53 14.48 -7.31 4.56
CA CYS A 53 14.74 -5.92 4.25
C CYS A 53 14.75 -5.10 5.55
N SER A 54 15.85 -4.39 5.81
CA SER A 54 15.89 -3.30 6.78
C SER A 54 15.11 -2.10 6.22
N ASP A 55 14.27 -1.47 7.05
CA ASP A 55 13.54 -0.23 6.73
C ASP A 55 12.44 -0.33 5.66
N CYS A 56 12.06 -1.53 5.24
CA CYS A 56 10.89 -1.70 4.39
C CYS A 56 9.58 -1.58 5.17
N TYR A 57 8.54 -1.18 4.45
CA TYR A 57 7.17 -1.13 4.93
C TYR A 57 6.34 -2.27 4.34
N ASP A 58 5.33 -2.66 5.10
CA ASP A 58 4.38 -3.70 4.75
C ASP A 58 3.16 -3.08 4.09
N PHE A 59 2.87 -3.48 2.84
CA PHE A 59 1.73 -3.04 2.06
C PHE A 59 0.79 -4.20 1.81
N CYS A 60 -0.52 -3.97 1.91
CA CYS A 60 -1.55 -4.98 1.68
C CYS A 60 -2.67 -4.40 0.81
N LEU A 61 -2.84 -4.93 -0.40
CA LEU A 61 -3.86 -4.49 -1.36
C LEU A 61 -5.06 -5.45 -1.35
N PRO A 62 -6.30 -4.93 -1.36
CA PRO A 62 -7.49 -5.77 -1.40
C PRO A 62 -7.65 -6.46 -2.76
N ASP A 63 -7.82 -7.79 -2.73
CA ASP A 63 -8.24 -8.61 -3.87
C ASP A 63 -9.76 -8.82 -3.79
N TYR A 64 -10.51 -8.13 -4.63
CA TYR A 64 -11.98 -8.20 -4.63
C TYR A 64 -12.48 -9.43 -5.40
N ALA A 65 -13.49 -10.10 -4.87
CA ALA A 65 -14.18 -11.18 -5.56
C ALA A 65 -15.67 -11.19 -5.20
N ILE A 66 -16.45 -11.91 -6.00
CA ILE A 66 -17.83 -12.23 -5.67
C ILE A 66 -17.82 -13.22 -4.50
N GLN A 67 -18.50 -12.85 -3.42
CA GLN A 67 -18.67 -13.65 -2.22
C GLN A 67 -20.14 -14.01 -2.06
N ARG A 68 -20.39 -15.27 -1.69
CA ARG A 68 -21.71 -15.71 -1.26
C ARG A 68 -21.84 -15.41 0.23
N LEU A 69 -22.87 -14.67 0.61
CA LEU A 69 -23.11 -14.32 2.02
C LEU A 69 -23.50 -15.56 2.82
N HIS A 70 -24.27 -16.49 2.22
CA HIS A 70 -24.67 -17.74 2.84
C HIS A 70 -24.51 -18.92 1.87
N LYS A 71 -24.29 -20.12 2.42
CA LYS A 71 -24.05 -21.36 1.65
C LYS A 71 -25.22 -21.77 0.76
N TYR A 72 -26.43 -21.33 1.07
CA TYR A 72 -27.69 -21.77 0.45
C TYR A 72 -28.55 -20.64 -0.11
N GLU A 73 -28.07 -19.39 -0.11
CA GLU A 73 -28.77 -18.25 -0.69
C GLU A 73 -28.07 -17.79 -1.97
N ASP A 74 -28.84 -17.27 -2.91
CA ASP A 74 -28.36 -16.73 -4.19
C ASP A 74 -27.81 -15.30 -4.06
N ASP A 75 -27.81 -14.74 -2.85
CA ASP A 75 -27.32 -13.39 -2.58
C ASP A 75 -25.79 -13.34 -2.68
N MET A 76 -25.34 -12.76 -3.79
CA MET A 76 -23.94 -12.55 -4.13
C MET A 76 -23.57 -11.08 -3.96
N THR A 77 -22.46 -10.81 -3.27
CA THR A 77 -21.94 -9.45 -3.09
C THR A 77 -20.46 -9.38 -3.46
N ILE A 78 -19.99 -8.21 -3.90
CA ILE A 78 -18.56 -7.98 -4.11
C ILE A 78 -17.93 -7.67 -2.75
N GLY A 79 -16.96 -8.48 -2.34
CA GLY A 79 -16.23 -8.34 -1.08
C GLY A 79 -14.72 -8.52 -1.28
N ILE A 80 -13.93 -8.15 -0.27
CA ILE A 80 -12.49 -8.39 -0.28
C ILE A 80 -12.28 -9.87 0.00
N ARG A 81 -11.74 -10.65 -0.93
CA ARG A 81 -11.47 -12.07 -0.70
C ARG A 81 -10.24 -12.28 0.18
N ARG A 82 -9.20 -11.48 -0.06
CA ARG A 82 -7.91 -11.56 0.62
C ARG A 82 -7.14 -10.26 0.44
N LEU A 83 -6.06 -10.11 1.20
CA LEU A 83 -5.09 -9.03 1.05
C LEU A 83 -3.83 -9.57 0.38
N ASN A 84 -3.48 -9.04 -0.79
CA ASN A 84 -2.21 -9.32 -1.44
C ASN A 84 -1.15 -8.43 -0.79
N CYS A 85 -0.29 -9.03 0.03
CA CYS A 85 0.69 -8.31 0.83
C CYS A 85 2.11 -8.46 0.27
N PHE A 86 2.87 -7.38 0.36
CA PHE A 86 4.26 -7.30 -0.09
C PHE A 86 5.02 -6.27 0.74
N ARG A 87 6.34 -6.38 0.70
CA ARG A 87 7.25 -5.48 1.42
C ARG A 87 7.99 -4.59 0.44
N LEU A 88 8.04 -3.29 0.71
CA LEU A 88 8.68 -2.30 -0.16
C LEU A 88 9.42 -1.24 0.65
N TYR A 89 10.65 -0.96 0.26
CA TYR A 89 11.42 0.18 0.78
C TYR A 89 10.98 1.46 0.08
N VAL A 90 10.56 2.44 0.86
CA VAL A 90 10.16 3.76 0.37
C VAL A 90 11.11 4.80 0.98
N PRO A 91 12.16 5.23 0.26
CA PRO A 91 13.18 6.11 0.81
C PRO A 91 12.62 7.45 1.28
N GLU A 92 11.56 7.95 0.63
CA GLU A 92 10.87 9.17 1.04
C GLU A 92 10.27 9.10 2.44
N TRP A 93 10.05 7.88 2.95
CA TRP A 93 9.45 7.64 4.25
C TRP A 93 10.48 7.42 5.35
N ALA A 94 11.79 7.36 5.04
CA ALA A 94 12.84 7.25 6.06
C ALA A 94 12.73 8.36 7.13
N LYS A 95 12.34 9.58 6.73
CA LYS A 95 12.11 10.70 7.65
C LYS A 95 10.93 10.52 8.62
N TYR A 96 10.05 9.53 8.37
CA TYR A 96 8.90 9.21 9.22
C TYR A 96 9.19 8.08 10.20
N GLN A 97 10.39 7.49 10.15
CA GLN A 97 10.75 6.39 11.03
C GLN A 97 10.86 6.86 12.49
N PRO A 98 10.33 6.09 13.44
CA PRO A 98 10.47 6.39 14.87
C PRO A 98 11.94 6.20 15.27
N THR A 99 12.50 7.22 15.92
CA THR A 99 13.86 7.16 16.48
C THR A 99 13.79 6.76 17.94
N ALA A 100 14.55 5.73 18.33
CA ALA A 100 14.73 5.39 19.74
C ALA A 100 15.59 6.46 20.43
N ASP A 101 15.24 6.79 21.67
CA ASP A 101 16.07 7.62 22.52
C ASP A 101 17.38 6.91 22.91
N SER A 102 18.41 7.69 23.28
CA SER A 102 19.72 7.16 23.67
C SER A 102 19.69 6.22 24.88
N HIS A 103 18.57 6.20 25.63
CA HIS A 103 18.38 5.40 26.83
C HIS A 103 17.57 4.12 26.57
N GLY A 104 17.08 3.90 25.33
CA GLY A 104 16.44 2.65 24.94
C GLY A 104 15.15 2.38 25.71
N GLY A 105 14.16 3.27 25.61
CA GLY A 105 12.87 3.08 26.26
C GLY A 105 11.75 3.97 25.74
N HIS A 106 12.08 5.04 25.01
CA HIS A 106 11.11 5.95 24.45
C HIS A 106 11.29 6.09 22.93
N TRP A 107 10.17 5.98 22.21
CA TRP A 107 10.10 6.20 20.77
C TRP A 107 9.69 7.65 20.51
N SER A 108 10.52 8.40 19.81
CA SER A 108 10.16 9.72 19.31
C SER A 108 9.61 9.58 17.89
N TYR A 109 8.36 9.98 17.69
CA TYR A 109 7.79 10.11 16.36
C TYR A 109 8.21 11.44 15.75
N PRO A 110 8.63 11.48 14.48
CA PRO A 110 8.91 12.73 13.80
C PRO A 110 7.64 13.59 13.79
N LYS A 111 7.77 14.87 14.15
CA LYS A 111 6.67 15.83 14.14
C LYS A 111 6.20 16.03 12.70
N ILE A 112 5.12 15.35 12.33
CA ILE A 112 4.53 15.44 11.00
C ILE A 112 3.96 16.86 10.86
N SER A 113 4.41 17.62 9.85
CA SER A 113 3.77 18.89 9.51
C SER A 113 2.30 18.63 9.19
N SER A 114 1.40 19.53 9.59
CA SER A 114 -0.08 19.49 9.48
C SER A 114 -0.70 19.22 8.09
N ASN A 115 0.07 18.85 7.07
CA ASN A 115 -0.27 18.99 5.65
C ASN A 115 -0.64 17.66 4.96
N THR A 116 -0.97 16.60 5.70
CA THR A 116 -1.44 15.33 5.11
C THR A 116 -2.96 15.29 4.87
N GLN A 117 -3.67 16.38 5.19
CA GLN A 117 -5.12 16.45 5.05
C GLN A 117 -5.51 16.73 3.58
N ARG A 118 -6.54 16.05 3.09
CA ARG A 118 -7.22 16.36 1.83
C ARG A 118 -8.33 17.37 2.09
N ASP A 119 -8.56 18.28 1.14
CA ASP A 119 -9.76 19.12 1.17
C ASP A 119 -11.02 18.30 0.79
N SER A 120 -12.20 18.92 0.88
CA SER A 120 -13.47 18.33 0.48
C SER A 120 -13.55 17.96 -1.01
N SER A 121 -12.59 18.40 -1.81
CA SER A 121 -12.47 18.18 -3.24
C SER A 121 -11.41 17.14 -3.60
N GLY A 122 -10.74 16.54 -2.61
CA GLY A 122 -9.73 15.49 -2.80
C GLY A 122 -8.33 16.01 -3.15
N ASN A 123 -8.08 17.33 -3.09
CA ASN A 123 -6.76 17.92 -3.29
C ASN A 123 -5.95 17.94 -1.98
N TRP A 124 -4.63 17.86 -2.08
CA TRP A 124 -3.76 17.98 -0.91
C TRP A 124 -3.78 19.40 -0.35
N VAL A 125 -4.06 19.55 0.94
CA VAL A 125 -3.98 20.84 1.63
C VAL A 125 -2.51 21.15 1.92
N SER A 126 -1.96 22.18 1.27
CA SER A 126 -0.60 22.68 1.51
C SER A 126 0.55 21.72 1.13
N TRP A 127 0.38 20.89 0.10
CA TRP A 127 1.48 20.09 -0.46
C TRP A 127 2.38 20.95 -1.35
N ASN A 128 3.61 21.22 -0.89
CA ASN A 128 4.63 21.91 -1.67
C ASN A 128 5.79 20.93 -1.94
N PRO A 129 5.98 20.46 -3.19
CA PRO A 129 6.96 19.40 -3.49
C PRO A 129 8.42 19.85 -3.53
N GLY A 130 8.69 21.14 -3.34
CA GLY A 130 10.04 21.71 -3.39
C GLY A 130 10.48 22.25 -2.04
N GLY A 131 11.34 21.49 -1.35
CA GLY A 131 12.14 21.93 -0.22
C GLY A 131 13.47 21.20 -0.27
#